data_AF-A4SD34-F1
#
_entry.id   AF-A4SD34-F1
#
_cell.length_a   1.000
_cell.length_b   1.000
_cell.length_c   1.000
_cell.angle_alpha   90.00
_cell.angle_beta   90.00
_cell.angle_gamma   90.00
#
_symmetry.space_group_name_H-M   'P 1'
#
loop_
_entity.id
_entity.type
_entity.pdbx_description
1 polymer ?
#
loop_
_entity_poly.entity_id
_entity_poly.type
_entity_poly.pdbx_seq_one_letter_code
_entity_poly.pdbx_strand_id
1 'polypeptide(L)' 'MLVGNFKSLWNKAVFGVGLGWLVLVSLIWQSGQLETSADRAVFAAVLVAGFLVTYLFGFFLEARYNKKKSS' A
#
# COMPACT_ATOMS: atom_id res chain seq x y z
N MET A 1 -22.85 -7.91 -7.17
CA MET A 1 -21.96 -8.29 -6.05
C MET A 1 -20.57 -8.49 -6.61
N LEU A 2 -19.53 -7.94 -5.97
CA LEU A 2 -18.15 -8.23 -6.36
C LEU A 2 -17.90 -9.73 -6.18
N VAL A 3 -17.43 -10.40 -7.23
CA VAL A 3 -17.14 -11.84 -7.20
C VAL A 3 -15.74 -12.05 -6.62
N GLY A 4 -15.65 -12.68 -5.44
CA GLY A 4 -14.40 -13.04 -4.78
C GLY A 4 -14.43 -12.92 -3.26
N ASN A 5 -13.52 -13.60 -2.56
CA ASN A 5 -13.31 -13.38 -1.13
C ASN A 5 -12.59 -12.04 -0.88
N PHE A 6 -12.69 -11.52 0.36
CA PHE A 6 -12.09 -10.24 0.73
C PHE A 6 -10.62 -10.14 0.34
N LYS A 7 -9.81 -11.17 0.64
CA LYS A 7 -8.37 -11.18 0.30
C LYS A 7 -8.09 -10.98 -1.19
N SER A 8 -8.87 -11.63 -2.06
CA SER A 8 -8.71 -11.51 -3.51
C SER A 8 -9.04 -10.10 -3.99
N LEU A 9 -10.12 -9.51 -3.49
CA LEU A 9 -10.52 -8.14 -3.82
C LEU A 9 -9.52 -7.13 -3.24
N TRP A 10 -9.04 -7.35 -2.02
CA TRP A 10 -8.03 -6.52 -1.36
C TRP A 10 -6.71 -6.53 -2.12
N ASN A 11 -6.21 -7.70 -2.52
CA ASN A 11 -5.01 -7.82 -3.33
C ASN A 11 -5.17 -7.05 -4.65
N LYS A 12 -6.27 -7.25 -5.36
CA LYS A 12 -6.54 -6.52 -6.62
C LYS A 12 -6.58 -5.01 -6.42
N ALA A 13 -7.23 -4.53 -5.35
CA ALA A 13 -7.31 -3.11 -5.04
C ALA A 13 -5.93 -2.53 -4.70
N VAL A 14 -5.17 -3.17 -3.79
CA VAL A 14 -3.85 -2.69 -3.36
C VAL A 14 -2.86 -2.66 -4.52
N PHE A 15 -2.81 -3.71 -5.34
CA PHE A 15 -1.91 -3.73 -6.49
C PHE A 15 -2.38 -2.77 -7.60
N GLY A 16 -3.69 -2.69 -7.86
CA GLY A 16 -4.24 -1.76 -8.84
C GLY A 16 -3.97 -0.30 -8.50
N VAL A 17 -4.25 0.11 -7.26
CA VAL A 17 -3.94 1.45 -6.76
C VAL A 17 -2.44 1.65 -6.62
N GLY A 18 -1.71 0.61 -6.19
CA GLY A 18 -0.26 0.62 -6.06
C GLY A 18 0.45 0.96 -7.37
N LEU A 19 -0.03 0.46 -8.51
CA LEU A 19 0.50 0.86 -9.83
C LEU A 19 0.32 2.35 -10.10
N GLY A 20 -0.84 2.93 -9.78
CA GLY A 20 -1.04 4.37 -9.86
C GLY A 20 -0.11 5.15 -8.92
N TRP A 21 0.17 4.56 -7.75
CA TRP A 21 1.09 5.16 -6.77
C TRP A 21 2.53 5.19 -7.28
N LEU A 22 2.98 4.16 -8.02
CA LEU A 22 4.31 4.15 -8.65
C LEU A 22 4.50 5.32 -9.62
N VAL A 23 3.44 5.78 -10.29
CA VAL A 23 3.51 6.98 -11.14
C VAL A 23 3.78 8.23 -10.30
N LEU A 24 3.12 8.39 -9.16
CA LEU A 24 3.38 9.53 -8.27
C LEU A 24 4.79 9.47 -7.67
N VAL A 25 5.25 8.27 -7.30
CA VAL A 25 6.62 8.02 -6.82
C VAL A 25 7.65 8.42 -7.88
N SER A 26 7.44 8.06 -9.14
CA SER A 26 8.38 8.40 -10.22
C SER A 26 8.44 9.90 -10.49
N LEU A 27 7.31 10.62 -10.41
CA LEU A 27 7.28 12.08 -10.51
C LEU A 27 8.12 12.75 -9.42
N ILE A 28 7.97 12.31 -8.16
CA ILE A 28 8.78 12.83 -7.05
C ILE A 28 10.25 12.46 -7.24
N TRP A 29 10.54 11.23 -7.67
CA TRP A 29 11.90 10.77 -7.90
C TRP A 29 12.64 11.62 -8.95
N GLN A 30 11.94 12.11 -9.96
CA GLN A 30 12.49 12.96 -11.03
C GLN A 30 12.42 14.47 -10.74
N SER A 31 11.72 14.89 -9.68
CA SER A 31 11.46 16.30 -9.38
C SER A 31 12.70 17.13 -8.98
N GLY A 32 13.83 16.48 -8.71
CA GLY A 32 15.03 17.12 -8.18
C GLY A 32 14.98 17.46 -6.69
N GLN A 33 13.86 17.20 -6.00
CA GLN A 33 13.68 17.47 -4.56
C GLN A 33 14.48 16.51 -3.65
N LEU A 34 14.91 15.36 -4.18
CA LEU A 34 15.74 14.38 -3.47
C LEU A 34 17.22 14.61 -3.82
N GLU A 35 17.80 15.62 -3.19
CA GLU A 35 19.13 16.15 -3.51
C GLU A 35 20.25 15.17 -3.13
N THR A 36 20.14 14.52 -1.97
CA THR A 36 21.17 13.60 -1.48
C THR A 36 20.79 12.13 -1.68
N SER A 37 21.79 11.25 -1.66
CA SER A 37 21.57 9.80 -1.63
C SER A 37 20.81 9.36 -0.37
N ALA A 38 20.99 10.07 0.75
CA ALA A 38 20.27 9.82 1.99
C ALA A 38 18.77 10.13 1.84
N ASP A 39 18.41 11.25 1.20
CA ASP A 39 17.01 11.62 0.97
C ASP A 39 16.27 10.58 0.13
N ARG A 40 16.94 10.08 -0.92
CA ARG A 40 16.41 9.01 -1.78
C ARG A 40 16.20 7.71 -1.01
N ALA A 41 17.12 7.36 -0.11
CA ALA A 41 17.00 6.17 0.72
C ALA A 41 15.85 6.31 1.73
N VAL A 42 15.72 7.46 2.40
CA VAL A 42 14.62 7.74 3.33
C VAL A 42 13.28 7.72 2.59
N PHE A 43 13.20 8.39 1.44
CA PHE A 43 12.00 8.39 0.60
C PHE A 43 11.57 6.98 0.20
N ALA A 44 12.49 6.15 -0.31
CA ALA A 44 12.20 4.76 -0.66
C ALA A 44 11.77 3.94 0.57
N ALA A 45 12.44 4.10 1.71
CA ALA A 45 12.10 3.39 2.94
C ALA A 45 10.70 3.74 3.43
N VAL A 46 10.33 5.02 3.44
CA VAL A 46 8.99 5.48 3.86
C VAL A 46 7.91 4.94 2.92
N LEU A 47 8.15 4.93 1.60
CA LEU A 47 7.21 4.38 0.63
C LEU A 47 7.00 2.88 0.82
N VAL A 48 8.08 2.11 0.95
CA VAL A 48 8.01 0.66 1.16
C VAL A 48 7.31 0.36 2.47
N ALA A 49 7.67 1.04 3.56
CA ALA A 49 7.04 0.87 4.85
C ALA A 49 5.54 1.22 4.80
N GLY A 50 5.18 2.36 4.19
CA GLY A 50 3.79 2.80 4.04
C GLY A 50 2.96 1.83 3.20
N PHE A 51 3.52 1.29 2.12
CA PHE A 51 2.87 0.27 1.30
C PHE A 51 2.60 -1.01 2.08
N LEU A 52 3.61 -1.51 2.82
CA LEU A 52 3.47 -2.71 3.65
C LEU A 52 2.44 -2.52 4.76
N VAL A 53 2.47 -1.39 5.47
CA VAL A 53 1.49 -1.06 6.50
C VAL A 53 0.08 -1.05 5.92
N THR A 54 -0.11 -0.38 4.77
CA THR A 54 -1.41 -0.35 4.09
C THR A 54 -1.87 -1.75 3.74
N TYR A 55 -1.01 -2.57 3.12
CA TYR A 55 -1.34 -3.94 2.74
C TYR A 55 -1.76 -4.80 3.94
N LEU A 56 -1.00 -4.74 5.03
CA LEU A 56 -1.28 -5.47 6.27
C LEU A 56 -2.57 -5.01 6.94
N PHE A 57 -2.91 -3.73 6.83
CA PHE A 57 -4.11 -3.16 7.45
C PHE A 57 -5.40 -3.80 6.93
N GLY A 58 -5.45 -4.18 5.65
CA GLY A 58 -6.61 -4.91 5.10
C GLY A 58 -6.85 -6.25 5.79
N PHE A 59 -5.79 -7.02 6.05
CA PHE A 59 -5.90 -8.29 6.78
C PHE A 59 -6.26 -8.07 8.26
N PHE A 60 -5.77 -7.00 8.88
CA PHE A 60 -6.17 -6.63 10.23
C PHE A 60 -7.67 -6.31 10.30
N LEU A 61 -8.21 -5.59 9.31
CA LEU A 61 -9.64 -5.31 9.21
C LEU A 61 -10.47 -6.58 8.99
N GLU A 62 -10.03 -7.48 8.10
CA GLU A 62 -10.67 -8.79 7.89
C GLU A 62 -10.69 -9.61 9.19
N ALA A 63 -9.55 -9.69 9.89
CA ALA A 63 -9.44 -10.40 11.15
C ALA A 63 -10.36 -9.80 12.23
N ARG A 64 -10.40 -8.47 12.34
CA ARG A 64 -11.27 -7.76 13.29
C ARG A 64 -12.76 -7.98 12.96
N TYR A 65 -13.13 -7.94 11.69
CA TYR A 65 -14.50 -8.18 11.24
C TYR A 65 -14.94 -9.61 11.55
N ASN A 66 -14.10 -10.61 11.24
CA ASN A 66 -14.41 -12.01 11.52
C ASN A 66 -14.55 -12.28 13.02
N LYS A 67 -13.68 -11.70 13.86
CA LYS A 67 -13.81 -11.77 15.33
C LYS A 67 -15.13 -11.21 15.84
N LYS A 68 -15.62 -10.11 15.25
CA LYS A 68 -16.92 -9.53 15.61
C LYS A 68 -18.11 -10.35 15.13
N LYS A 69 -17.97 -11.07 14.03
CA LYS A 69 -19.03 -11.92 13.47
C LYS A 69 -19.13 -13.28 14.19
N SER A 70 -18.06 -13.74 14.83
CA SER A 70 -18.03 -14.97 15.63
C SER A 70 -18.41 -14.77 17.10
N SER A 71 -18.72 -13.54 17.51
CA SER A 71 -19.19 -13.19 18.86
C SER A 71 -20.67 -12.83 18.80
#